data_AF-A0A3A5VTH7-F1
#
_entry.id   AF-A0A3A5VTH7-F1
#
_cell.length_a   1.000
_cell.length_b   1.000
_cell.length_c   1.000
_cell.angle_alpha   90.00
_cell.angle_beta   90.00
_cell.angle_gamma   90.00
#
_symmetry.space_group_name_H-M   'P 1'
#
loop_
_entity.id
_entity.type
_entity.pdbx_description
1 polymer ?
#
loop_
_entity_poly.entity_id
_entity_poly.type
_entity_poly.pdbx_seq_one_letter_code
_entity_poly.pdbx_strand_id
1 'polypeptide(L)'
;MPAPVRAPKKTISIANDAIFATNEIQPTAPVVVRPPGSSDTGQFLERFTEVIMFGVAMLAIWIGLLSIAFADDVGEEKFLILFIGGLLSSAIALFMVELQAKKNDNHLMISQNYLLGLSFFFMAVGLLWGIRYVVGYLTLDASIGDEPFDFFGESNNGAFVANANLIYAQSIGAALMCFGHQRILKRYKGETSFGWAVASYIPLGLLLVGVGTWIEWADYEVSYPLGTAIVGLTGLAMYTALQSNKAINFGVVSVVSGLIPILYEILQYDNVDEASKGASLSLLVFIIIIQGTLASSEKLKRELVEKMSFILIGEVIIAMLIANAGGLNLILGPIKSAGWNNGLEHVFTLPVALWLTLLLAYFPAAQKNRIPAMPIGLAFALWTIEGNEAIMPWCVAMVMVAYMIFLAEATRKWVANLTMSALSFSYLFGDVIGNSIQNEAINVSVAIGIVVIAETARRMDKISIWSNVQSISFIALSSTILNSPYW
;
A
#
# COMPACT_ATOMS: atom_id res chain seq x y z
N MET A 1 23.22 30.60 -51.28
CA MET A 1 23.22 29.88 -50.00
C MET A 1 21.79 29.43 -49.72
N PRO A 2 21.51 28.12 -49.60
CA PRO A 2 20.15 27.66 -49.33
C PRO A 2 19.78 27.89 -47.84
N ALA A 3 18.51 28.21 -47.59
CA ALA A 3 17.99 28.52 -46.26
C ALA A 3 18.08 27.30 -45.31
N PRO A 4 18.34 27.51 -43.99
CA PRO A 4 18.44 26.41 -43.04
C PRO A 4 17.10 25.71 -42.87
N VAL A 5 17.09 24.40 -43.15
CA VAL A 5 15.94 23.51 -42.92
C VAL A 5 15.70 23.41 -41.42
N ARG A 6 14.49 23.77 -40.98
CA ARG A 6 14.06 23.65 -39.58
C ARG A 6 14.11 22.17 -39.16
N ALA A 7 14.86 21.86 -38.12
CA ALA A 7 14.86 20.52 -37.53
C ALA A 7 13.43 20.15 -37.07
N PRO A 8 12.98 18.90 -37.28
CA PRO A 8 11.66 18.46 -36.84
C PRO A 8 11.55 18.57 -35.31
N LYS A 9 10.46 19.20 -34.87
CA LYS A 9 10.15 19.45 -33.46
C LYS A 9 9.97 18.09 -32.76
N LYS A 10 10.84 17.75 -31.80
CA LYS A 10 10.68 16.55 -30.96
C LYS A 10 9.37 16.67 -30.18
N THR A 11 8.36 15.92 -30.58
CA THR A 11 7.18 15.61 -29.77
C THR A 11 7.62 14.70 -28.63
N ILE A 12 7.69 15.24 -27.41
CA ILE A 12 7.82 14.42 -26.21
C ILE A 12 6.48 13.71 -26.02
N SER A 13 6.47 12.38 -26.16
CA SER A 13 5.26 11.58 -25.97
C SER A 13 4.88 11.57 -24.49
N ILE A 14 3.75 12.19 -24.14
CA ILE A 14 3.10 12.10 -22.81
C ILE A 14 2.59 10.66 -22.53
N ALA A 15 2.74 9.74 -23.49
CA ALA A 15 2.34 8.33 -23.42
C ALA A 15 3.00 7.51 -22.28
N ASN A 16 4.10 7.96 -21.69
CA ASN A 16 4.78 7.20 -20.63
C ASN A 16 4.09 7.26 -19.26
N ASP A 17 3.25 8.27 -19.00
CA ASP A 17 2.74 8.54 -17.64
C ASP A 17 1.37 7.88 -17.34
N ALA A 18 0.71 7.37 -18.39
CA ALA A 18 -0.58 6.69 -18.29
C ALA A 18 -0.45 5.29 -17.65
N ILE A 19 -1.42 4.89 -16.84
CA ILE A 19 -1.53 3.53 -16.28
C ILE A 19 -2.05 2.53 -17.33
N PHE A 20 -2.98 2.97 -18.19
CA PHE A 20 -3.60 2.14 -19.22
C PHE A 20 -2.71 2.00 -20.46
N ALA A 21 -2.66 0.80 -21.03
CA ALA A 21 -2.07 0.56 -22.34
C ALA A 21 -3.08 0.99 -23.42
N THR A 22 -3.02 2.25 -23.87
CA THR A 22 -3.91 2.75 -24.93
C THR A 22 -3.10 3.27 -26.11
N ASN A 23 -3.47 2.86 -27.32
CA ASN A 23 -2.93 3.32 -28.61
C ASN A 23 -3.62 4.60 -29.13
N GLU A 24 -4.33 5.35 -28.30
CA GLU A 24 -5.09 6.51 -28.74
C GLU A 24 -4.27 7.80 -28.64
N ILE A 25 -4.21 8.50 -29.78
CA ILE A 25 -3.60 9.82 -29.94
C ILE A 25 -4.46 10.82 -29.14
N GLN A 26 -3.91 11.36 -28.05
CA GLN A 26 -4.57 12.44 -27.31
C GLN A 26 -4.75 13.67 -28.22
N PRO A 27 -5.95 14.28 -28.29
CA PRO A 27 -6.14 15.51 -29.03
C PRO A 27 -5.26 16.60 -28.43
N THR A 28 -4.53 17.29 -29.30
CA THR A 28 -3.57 18.36 -28.97
C THR A 28 -4.19 19.39 -28.05
N ALA A 29 -3.54 19.62 -26.90
CA ALA A 29 -3.86 20.72 -25.99
C ALA A 29 -3.93 22.07 -26.75
N PRO A 30 -4.82 22.99 -26.34
CA PRO A 30 -4.98 24.28 -27.01
C PRO A 30 -3.64 25.03 -27.02
N VAL A 31 -3.29 25.58 -28.19
CA VAL A 31 -2.05 26.32 -28.42
C VAL A 31 -2.06 27.59 -27.59
N VAL A 32 -1.33 27.58 -26.47
CA VAL A 32 -1.04 28.80 -25.69
C VAL A 32 -0.07 29.65 -26.51
N VAL A 33 -0.54 30.78 -27.02
CA VAL A 33 0.30 31.76 -27.73
C VAL A 33 1.24 32.39 -26.69
N ARG A 34 2.55 32.15 -26.84
CA ARG A 34 3.58 32.59 -25.90
C ARG A 34 4.09 33.99 -26.27
N PRO A 35 4.31 34.89 -25.29
CA PRO A 35 5.15 36.06 -25.51
C PRO A 35 6.62 35.63 -25.76
N PRO A 36 7.37 36.35 -26.62
CA PRO A 36 8.73 35.99 -26.97
C PRO A 36 9.65 36.11 -25.74
N GLY A 37 10.32 35.02 -25.35
CA GLY A 37 11.32 35.00 -24.26
C GLY A 37 11.12 33.95 -23.14
N SER A 38 10.03 33.19 -23.13
CA SER A 38 9.85 32.11 -22.13
C SER A 38 10.69 30.87 -22.47
N SER A 39 11.66 30.54 -21.61
CA SER A 39 12.44 29.30 -21.71
C SER A 39 11.67 28.14 -21.07
N ASP A 40 11.71 26.96 -21.68
CA ASP A 40 11.05 25.75 -21.15
C ASP A 40 11.58 25.36 -19.75
N THR A 41 12.82 25.75 -19.43
CA THR A 41 13.46 25.56 -18.11
C THR A 41 12.83 26.42 -17.02
N GLY A 42 12.47 27.68 -17.32
CA GLY A 42 11.83 28.58 -16.36
C GLY A 42 10.43 28.10 -16.00
N GLN A 43 9.67 27.59 -16.97
CA GLN A 43 8.33 27.03 -16.76
C GLN A 43 8.38 25.70 -16.00
N PHE A 44 9.42 24.88 -16.22
CA PHE A 44 9.65 23.69 -15.40
C PHE A 44 9.98 24.06 -13.96
N LEU A 45 10.86 25.06 -13.75
CA LEU A 45 11.21 25.53 -12.41
C LEU A 45 10.01 26.12 -11.67
N GLU A 46 9.18 26.89 -12.37
CA GLU A 46 7.96 27.49 -11.81
C GLU A 46 6.95 26.41 -11.42
N ARG A 47 6.69 25.43 -12.30
CA ARG A 47 5.81 24.28 -12.00
C ARG A 47 6.37 23.39 -10.89
N PHE A 48 7.68 23.19 -10.86
CA PHE A 48 8.35 22.40 -9.83
C PHE A 48 8.30 23.12 -8.47
N THR A 49 8.51 24.43 -8.46
CA THR A 49 8.41 25.26 -7.26
C THR A 49 6.96 25.34 -6.78
N GLU A 50 5.99 25.46 -7.69
CA GLU A 50 4.56 25.43 -7.36
C GLU A 50 4.15 24.09 -6.72
N VAL A 51 4.60 22.96 -7.30
CA VAL A 51 4.34 21.62 -6.75
C VAL A 51 5.03 21.42 -5.39
N ILE A 52 6.26 21.91 -5.20
CA ILE A 52 6.97 21.81 -3.92
C ILE A 52 6.35 22.71 -2.87
N MET A 53 6.11 23.98 -3.18
CA MET A 53 5.49 24.93 -2.26
C MET A 53 4.12 24.43 -1.81
N PHE A 54 3.36 23.83 -2.71
CA PHE A 54 2.06 23.28 -2.38
C PHE A 54 2.13 21.92 -1.68
N GLY A 55 3.10 21.06 -2.01
CA GLY A 55 3.37 19.83 -1.26
C GLY A 55 3.77 20.12 0.17
N VAL A 56 4.62 21.14 0.37
CA VAL A 56 5.00 21.66 1.69
C VAL A 56 3.80 22.32 2.37
N ALA A 57 2.98 23.10 1.65
CA ALA A 57 1.76 23.68 2.22
C ALA A 57 0.74 22.60 2.62
N MET A 58 0.58 21.54 1.83
CA MET A 58 -0.31 20.44 2.11
C MET A 58 0.16 19.66 3.34
N LEU A 59 1.47 19.37 3.44
CA LEU A 59 2.07 18.80 4.65
C LEU A 59 1.92 19.73 5.85
N ALA A 60 2.14 21.03 5.69
CA ALA A 60 1.98 22.02 6.76
C ALA A 60 0.52 22.15 7.22
N ILE A 61 -0.46 22.05 6.31
CA ILE A 61 -1.87 22.03 6.68
C ILE A 61 -2.22 20.73 7.39
N TRP A 62 -1.71 19.58 6.94
CA TRP A 62 -1.86 18.32 7.68
C TRP A 62 -1.23 18.40 9.07
N ILE A 63 -0.02 18.93 9.20
CA ILE A 63 0.66 19.13 10.50
C ILE A 63 -0.11 20.13 11.38
N GLY A 64 -0.63 21.22 10.81
CA GLY A 64 -1.48 22.18 11.52
C GLY A 64 -2.79 21.54 11.98
N LEU A 65 -3.37 20.66 11.17
CA LEU A 65 -4.56 19.88 11.53
C LEU A 65 -4.27 18.91 12.66
N LEU A 66 -3.13 18.20 12.61
CA LEU A 66 -2.66 17.32 13.67
C LEU A 66 -2.50 18.11 14.98
N SER A 67 -1.92 19.30 14.91
CA SER A 67 -1.76 20.17 16.08
C SER A 67 -3.08 20.64 16.70
N ILE A 68 -4.16 20.76 15.90
CA ILE A 68 -5.49 21.14 16.41
C ILE A 68 -6.26 19.90 16.90
N ALA A 69 -6.11 18.78 16.20
CA ALA A 69 -6.73 17.49 16.52
C ALA A 69 -6.22 16.88 17.84
N PHE A 70 -4.95 17.10 18.15
CA PHE A 70 -4.24 16.53 19.32
C PHE A 70 -3.95 17.57 20.42
N ALA A 71 -4.60 18.73 20.42
CA ALA A 71 -4.43 19.68 21.51
C ALA A 71 -5.31 19.28 22.70
N ASP A 72 -4.71 19.13 23.88
CA ASP A 72 -5.30 18.58 25.12
C ASP A 72 -6.41 19.44 25.77
N ASP A 73 -6.93 20.48 25.09
CA ASP A 73 -7.93 21.40 25.66
C ASP A 73 -8.82 22.02 24.56
N VAL A 74 -9.53 21.16 23.83
CA VAL A 74 -10.33 21.57 22.67
C VAL A 74 -11.80 21.21 22.87
N GLY A 75 -12.61 22.20 23.24
CA GLY A 75 -14.07 22.09 23.25
C GLY A 75 -14.68 21.88 21.86
N GLU A 76 -15.91 21.33 21.84
CA GLU A 76 -16.62 20.91 20.62
C GLU A 76 -16.80 22.04 19.58
N GLU A 77 -16.81 23.29 20.03
CA GLU A 77 -16.96 24.48 19.19
C GLU A 77 -15.85 24.61 18.12
N LYS A 78 -14.62 24.15 18.38
CA LYS A 78 -13.55 24.19 17.37
C LYS A 78 -13.81 23.21 16.23
N PHE A 79 -14.45 22.07 16.51
CA PHE A 79 -14.85 21.10 15.47
C PHE A 79 -15.97 21.65 14.59
N LEU A 80 -16.90 22.44 15.15
CA LEU A 80 -17.92 23.16 14.37
C LEU A 80 -17.30 24.18 13.42
N ILE A 81 -16.31 24.95 13.89
CA ILE A 81 -15.61 25.94 13.06
C ILE A 81 -14.87 25.24 11.91
N LEU A 82 -14.22 24.10 12.17
CA LEU A 82 -13.57 23.30 11.15
C LEU A 82 -14.58 22.71 10.14
N PHE A 83 -15.74 22.27 10.62
CA PHE A 83 -16.81 21.75 9.77
C PHE A 83 -17.32 22.82 8.80
N ILE A 84 -17.78 23.96 9.32
CA ILE A 84 -18.33 25.05 8.51
C ILE A 84 -17.24 25.66 7.63
N GLY A 85 -16.07 25.94 8.19
CA GLY A 85 -14.95 26.55 7.48
C GLY A 85 -14.44 25.68 6.32
N GLY A 86 -14.32 24.36 6.53
CA GLY A 86 -13.92 23.41 5.51
C GLY A 86 -14.94 23.29 4.37
N LEU A 87 -16.24 23.14 4.70
CA LEU A 87 -17.28 23.03 3.69
C LEU A 87 -17.50 24.33 2.91
N LEU A 88 -17.50 25.49 3.58
CA LEU A 88 -17.66 26.78 2.93
C LEU A 88 -16.49 27.04 1.96
N SER A 89 -15.26 26.81 2.40
CA SER A 89 -14.06 27.00 1.58
C SER A 89 -14.06 26.06 0.37
N SER A 90 -14.46 24.80 0.57
CA SER A 90 -14.64 23.83 -0.51
C SER A 90 -15.69 24.30 -1.53
N ALA A 91 -16.85 24.76 -1.05
CA ALA A 91 -17.95 25.22 -1.91
C ALA A 91 -17.55 26.44 -2.76
N ILE A 92 -16.87 27.42 -2.17
CA ILE A 92 -16.37 28.61 -2.89
C ILE A 92 -15.37 28.19 -3.97
N ALA A 93 -14.42 27.31 -3.63
CA ALA A 93 -13.42 26.82 -4.56
C ALA A 93 -14.06 26.02 -5.71
N LEU A 94 -14.96 25.08 -5.42
CA LEU A 94 -15.71 24.32 -6.44
C LEU A 94 -16.53 25.22 -7.35
N PHE A 95 -17.21 26.22 -6.78
CA PHE A 95 -17.98 27.19 -7.55
C PHE A 95 -17.09 27.97 -8.53
N MET A 96 -15.90 28.37 -8.08
CA MET A 96 -14.92 29.05 -8.92
C MET A 96 -14.40 28.16 -10.06
N VAL A 97 -14.12 26.88 -9.79
CA VAL A 97 -13.74 25.90 -10.83
C VAL A 97 -14.88 25.74 -11.84
N GLU A 98 -16.12 25.56 -11.37
CA GLU A 98 -17.27 25.30 -12.24
C GLU A 98 -17.58 26.49 -13.17
N LEU A 99 -17.50 27.73 -12.65
CA LEU A 99 -17.69 28.94 -13.46
C LEU A 99 -16.64 29.09 -14.55
N GLN A 100 -15.40 28.68 -14.29
CA GLN A 100 -14.33 28.75 -15.26
C GLN A 100 -14.33 27.56 -16.24
N ALA A 101 -14.68 26.36 -15.76
CA ALA A 101 -14.80 25.16 -16.57
C ALA A 101 -15.92 25.30 -17.61
N LYS A 102 -17.07 25.87 -17.22
CA LYS A 102 -18.18 26.15 -18.15
C LYS A 102 -17.80 27.12 -19.27
N LYS A 103 -16.87 28.04 -19.02
CA LYS A 103 -16.37 28.98 -20.05
C LYS A 103 -15.42 28.32 -21.04
N ASN A 104 -14.89 27.13 -20.73
CA ASN A 104 -13.83 26.47 -21.47
C ASN A 104 -14.22 25.05 -21.92
N ASP A 105 -15.51 24.81 -22.20
CA ASP A 105 -16.08 23.49 -22.59
C ASP A 105 -15.70 22.33 -21.67
N ASN A 106 -15.66 22.60 -20.36
CA ASN A 106 -15.22 21.67 -19.30
C ASN A 106 -13.77 21.17 -19.46
N HIS A 107 -12.94 21.87 -20.23
CA HIS A 107 -11.51 21.61 -20.32
C HIS A 107 -10.77 22.36 -19.21
N LEU A 108 -10.25 21.63 -18.23
CA LEU A 108 -9.52 22.22 -17.11
C LEU A 108 -8.10 22.62 -17.51
N MET A 109 -7.70 23.82 -17.09
CA MET A 109 -6.31 24.27 -17.08
C MET A 109 -5.60 23.76 -15.82
N ILE A 110 -4.26 23.74 -15.84
CA ILE A 110 -3.41 23.28 -14.73
C ILE A 110 -3.78 23.95 -13.39
N SER A 111 -3.89 25.28 -13.36
CA SER A 111 -4.26 26.04 -12.15
C SER A 111 -5.64 25.69 -11.60
N GLN A 112 -6.60 25.41 -12.49
CA GLN A 112 -7.97 25.02 -12.11
C GLN A 112 -8.02 23.61 -11.53
N ASN A 113 -7.20 22.69 -12.05
CA ASN A 113 -7.03 21.35 -11.48
C ASN A 113 -6.43 21.40 -10.06
N TYR A 114 -5.51 22.32 -9.81
CA TYR A 114 -4.97 22.54 -8.47
C TYR A 114 -6.04 23.08 -7.50
N LEU A 115 -6.80 24.09 -7.93
CA LEU A 115 -7.89 24.65 -7.13
C LEU A 115 -9.00 23.60 -6.85
N LEU A 116 -9.26 22.70 -7.81
CA LEU A 116 -10.14 21.55 -7.63
C LEU A 116 -9.60 20.59 -6.55
N GLY A 117 -8.31 20.25 -6.59
CA GLY A 117 -7.69 19.40 -5.56
C GLY A 117 -7.75 20.04 -4.16
N LEU A 118 -7.48 21.34 -4.04
CA LEU A 118 -7.65 22.10 -2.79
C LEU A 118 -9.10 22.05 -2.28
N SER A 119 -10.08 22.16 -3.18
CA SER A 119 -11.49 22.09 -2.80
C SER A 119 -11.86 20.73 -2.19
N PHE A 120 -11.33 19.63 -2.73
CA PHE A 120 -11.52 18.28 -2.20
C PHE A 120 -10.82 18.10 -0.85
N PHE A 121 -9.65 18.72 -0.69
CA PHE A 121 -8.94 18.72 0.58
C PHE A 121 -9.77 19.40 1.70
N PHE A 122 -10.28 20.62 1.45
CA PHE A 122 -11.12 21.31 2.45
C PHE A 122 -12.45 20.58 2.71
N MET A 123 -13.00 19.91 1.68
CA MET A 123 -14.17 19.05 1.85
C MET A 123 -13.87 17.90 2.82
N ALA A 124 -12.69 17.27 2.68
CA ALA A 124 -12.24 16.19 3.56
C ALA A 124 -12.12 16.65 5.00
N VAL A 125 -11.39 17.75 5.23
CA VAL A 125 -11.24 18.31 6.57
C VAL A 125 -12.60 18.65 7.19
N GLY A 126 -13.44 19.38 6.45
CA GLY A 126 -14.76 19.76 6.94
C GLY A 126 -15.58 18.53 7.32
N LEU A 127 -15.71 17.56 6.42
CA LEU A 127 -16.58 16.39 6.62
C LEU A 127 -16.09 15.48 7.75
N LEU A 128 -14.78 15.25 7.89
CA LEU A 128 -14.22 14.36 8.92
C LEU A 128 -14.47 14.87 10.35
N TRP A 129 -14.18 16.15 10.58
CA TRP A 129 -14.41 16.79 11.88
C TRP A 129 -15.88 17.13 12.09
N GLY A 130 -16.61 17.40 11.01
CA GLY A 130 -18.06 17.55 11.01
C GLY A 130 -18.79 16.32 11.51
N ILE A 131 -18.37 15.12 11.07
CA ILE A 131 -18.95 13.87 11.57
C ILE A 131 -18.74 13.74 13.08
N ARG A 132 -17.53 14.02 13.58
CA ARG A 132 -17.26 13.99 15.02
C ARG A 132 -18.14 14.98 15.78
N TYR A 133 -18.26 16.21 15.28
CA TYR A 133 -19.10 17.24 15.90
C TYR A 133 -20.58 16.86 15.91
N VAL A 134 -21.13 16.43 14.77
CA VAL A 134 -22.54 16.04 14.67
C VAL A 134 -22.85 14.86 15.59
N VAL A 135 -21.94 13.88 15.67
CA VAL A 135 -22.11 12.76 16.60
C VAL A 135 -22.04 13.23 18.05
N GLY A 136 -21.07 14.08 18.42
CA GLY A 136 -20.96 14.64 19.77
C GLY A 136 -22.22 15.42 20.19
N TYR A 137 -22.73 16.27 19.28
CA TYR A 137 -23.98 17.00 19.50
C TYR A 137 -25.18 16.06 19.69
N LEU A 138 -25.29 15.00 18.86
CA LEU A 138 -26.35 14.01 19.01
C LEU A 138 -26.24 13.23 20.33
N THR A 139 -25.03 12.87 20.76
CA THR A 139 -24.85 12.15 22.03
C THR A 139 -25.10 13.01 23.27
N LEU A 140 -24.84 14.32 23.21
CA LEU A 140 -25.01 15.24 24.35
C LEU A 140 -26.43 15.82 24.45
N ASP A 141 -27.10 16.08 23.32
CA ASP A 141 -28.36 16.84 23.26
C ASP A 141 -29.55 16.01 22.74
N ALA A 142 -29.31 14.87 22.06
CA ALA A 142 -30.38 14.04 21.49
C ALA A 142 -30.51 12.68 22.20
N SER A 143 -31.59 12.52 22.97
CA SER A 143 -32.03 11.19 23.42
C SER A 143 -32.88 10.52 22.33
N ILE A 144 -32.56 9.27 21.98
CA ILE A 144 -33.41 8.45 21.10
C ILE A 144 -34.21 7.50 22.01
N GLY A 145 -35.36 7.97 22.48
CA GLY A 145 -36.15 7.29 23.52
C GLY A 145 -35.82 7.80 24.92
N ASP A 146 -35.96 6.93 25.93
CA ASP A 146 -35.64 7.22 27.34
C ASP A 146 -34.15 7.02 27.67
N GLU A 147 -33.32 6.59 26.70
CA GLU A 147 -31.88 6.42 26.88
C GLU A 147 -31.06 7.35 25.97
N PRO A 148 -29.89 7.83 26.46
CA PRO A 148 -28.96 8.61 25.66
C PRO A 148 -28.40 7.80 24.48
N PHE A 149 -28.05 8.50 23.40
CA PHE A 149 -27.55 7.87 22.18
C PHE A 149 -26.06 7.48 22.32
N ASP A 150 -25.77 6.38 23.02
CA ASP A 150 -24.39 6.01 23.39
C ASP A 150 -23.65 5.11 22.36
N PHE A 151 -24.19 4.94 21.15
CA PHE A 151 -23.63 3.99 20.18
C PHE A 151 -22.21 4.37 19.69
N PHE A 152 -21.90 5.66 19.59
CA PHE A 152 -20.62 6.16 19.07
C PHE A 152 -19.66 6.68 20.15
N GLY A 153 -20.09 6.70 21.41
CA GLY A 153 -19.35 7.27 22.52
C GLY A 153 -20.28 7.56 23.69
N GLU A 154 -19.68 7.89 24.83
CA GLU A 154 -20.40 8.17 26.08
C GLU A 154 -20.20 9.63 26.49
N SER A 155 -21.18 10.19 27.18
CA SER A 155 -21.07 11.51 27.82
C SER A 155 -20.42 11.37 29.20
N ASN A 156 -19.17 11.80 29.34
CA ASN A 156 -18.48 11.83 30.64
C ASN A 156 -18.31 13.29 31.10
N ASN A 157 -18.91 13.66 32.23
CA ASN A 157 -18.85 15.01 32.81
C ASN A 157 -19.21 16.16 31.85
N GLY A 158 -20.15 15.94 30.91
CA GLY A 158 -20.57 16.95 29.93
C GLY A 158 -19.63 17.12 28.74
N ALA A 159 -18.68 16.20 28.55
CA ALA A 159 -17.82 16.11 27.38
C ALA A 159 -18.03 14.77 26.66
N PHE A 160 -18.05 14.80 25.33
CA PHE A 160 -18.17 13.61 24.50
C PHE A 160 -16.85 12.82 24.45
N VAL A 161 -16.88 11.56 24.90
CA VAL A 161 -15.78 10.60 24.78
C VAL A 161 -16.11 9.61 23.67
N ALA A 162 -15.31 9.64 22.59
CA ALA A 162 -15.55 8.80 21.42
C ALA A 162 -15.15 7.33 21.67
N ASN A 163 -15.95 6.41 21.14
CA ASN A 163 -15.67 4.97 21.11
C ASN A 163 -15.21 4.55 19.70
N ALA A 164 -14.62 3.37 19.57
CA ALA A 164 -14.19 2.74 18.31
C ALA A 164 -15.27 2.76 17.21
N ASN A 165 -16.56 2.73 17.55
CA ASN A 165 -17.65 2.83 16.56
C ASN A 165 -17.66 4.16 15.78
N LEU A 166 -17.10 5.24 16.32
CA LEU A 166 -16.97 6.51 15.59
C LEU A 166 -16.06 6.37 14.36
N ILE A 167 -15.12 5.42 14.38
CA ILE A 167 -14.25 5.08 13.24
C ILE A 167 -15.10 4.63 12.05
N TYR A 168 -16.20 3.89 12.27
CA TYR A 168 -17.12 3.53 11.20
C TYR A 168 -17.79 4.74 10.57
N ALA A 169 -18.27 5.68 11.40
CA ALA A 169 -18.92 6.89 10.88
C ALA A 169 -17.94 7.71 10.01
N GLN A 170 -16.70 7.91 10.49
CA GLN A 170 -15.68 8.65 9.75
C GLN A 170 -15.23 7.93 8.47
N SER A 171 -15.04 6.60 8.52
CA SER A 171 -14.66 5.82 7.34
C SER A 171 -15.76 5.76 6.28
N ILE A 172 -17.02 5.59 6.67
CA ILE A 172 -18.17 5.67 5.75
C ILE A 172 -18.28 7.07 5.14
N GLY A 173 -18.15 8.12 5.95
CA GLY A 173 -18.13 9.50 5.49
C GLY A 173 -17.04 9.77 4.45
N ALA A 174 -15.82 9.30 4.73
CA ALA A 174 -14.69 9.41 3.81
C ALA A 174 -14.91 8.62 2.52
N ALA A 175 -15.50 7.42 2.60
CA ALA A 175 -15.82 6.61 1.43
C ALA A 175 -16.87 7.32 0.53
N LEU A 176 -17.97 7.79 1.11
CA LEU A 176 -19.00 8.56 0.40
C LEU A 176 -18.44 9.81 -0.25
N MET A 177 -17.59 10.54 0.47
CA MET A 177 -16.93 11.72 -0.06
C MET A 177 -16.00 11.38 -1.23
N CYS A 178 -15.21 10.31 -1.12
CA CYS A 178 -14.33 9.90 -2.21
C CYS A 178 -15.14 9.53 -3.47
N PHE A 179 -16.28 8.83 -3.33
CA PHE A 179 -17.19 8.60 -4.45
C PHE A 179 -17.76 9.90 -5.03
N GLY A 180 -18.06 10.88 -4.16
CA GLY A 180 -18.42 12.25 -4.57
C GLY A 180 -17.33 12.91 -5.42
N HIS A 181 -16.08 12.90 -4.95
CA HIS A 181 -14.92 13.42 -5.67
C HIS A 181 -14.73 12.72 -7.02
N GLN A 182 -14.81 11.39 -7.06
CA GLN A 182 -14.74 10.62 -8.31
C GLN A 182 -15.84 11.04 -9.29
N ARG A 183 -17.07 11.27 -8.81
CA ARG A 183 -18.19 11.70 -9.66
C ARG A 183 -17.98 13.10 -10.21
N ILE A 184 -17.41 14.02 -9.42
CA ILE A 184 -17.08 15.38 -9.86
C ILE A 184 -15.96 15.33 -10.91
N LEU A 185 -14.88 14.59 -10.63
CA LEU A 185 -13.73 14.47 -11.53
C LEU A 185 -14.10 13.90 -12.90
N LYS A 186 -15.01 12.94 -12.95
CA LYS A 186 -15.48 12.34 -14.21
C LYS A 186 -16.23 13.32 -15.13
N ARG A 187 -16.67 14.49 -14.62
CA ARG A 187 -17.36 15.50 -15.43
C ARG A 187 -16.40 16.37 -16.25
N TYR A 188 -15.17 16.52 -15.80
CA TYR A 188 -14.19 17.40 -16.42
C TYR A 188 -13.32 16.65 -17.44
N LYS A 189 -12.91 17.35 -18.49
CA LYS A 189 -11.96 16.89 -19.51
C LYS A 189 -10.64 17.66 -19.36
N GLY A 190 -9.51 17.08 -19.75
CA GLY A 190 -8.19 17.73 -19.67
C GLY A 190 -7.27 17.17 -18.59
N GLU A 191 -6.34 17.98 -18.07
CA GLU A 191 -5.37 17.56 -17.06
C GLU A 191 -6.02 17.50 -15.67
N THR A 192 -6.59 16.36 -15.28
CA THR A 192 -7.23 16.15 -13.95
C THR A 192 -6.32 15.44 -12.93
N SER A 193 -5.03 15.29 -13.22
CA SER A 193 -4.13 14.41 -12.47
C SER A 193 -4.00 14.78 -10.98
N PHE A 194 -3.94 16.07 -10.65
CA PHE A 194 -3.81 16.52 -9.26
C PHE A 194 -5.08 16.27 -8.46
N GLY A 195 -6.26 16.62 -9.00
CA GLY A 195 -7.53 16.34 -8.33
C GLY A 195 -7.73 14.85 -8.05
N TRP A 196 -7.34 13.97 -8.99
CA TRP A 196 -7.35 12.52 -8.77
C TRP A 196 -6.34 12.06 -7.71
N ALA A 197 -5.14 12.66 -7.66
CA ALA A 197 -4.13 12.35 -6.64
C ALA A 197 -4.62 12.71 -5.24
N VAL A 198 -5.17 13.91 -5.06
CA VAL A 198 -5.75 14.34 -3.78
C VAL A 198 -6.91 13.42 -3.38
N ALA A 199 -7.80 13.07 -4.32
CA ALA A 199 -8.92 12.17 -4.04
C ALA A 199 -8.48 10.76 -3.59
N SER A 200 -7.35 10.26 -4.11
CA SER A 200 -6.77 8.97 -3.67
C SER A 200 -5.94 9.08 -2.39
N TYR A 201 -5.38 10.25 -2.07
CA TYR A 201 -4.60 10.44 -0.84
C TYR A 201 -5.47 10.72 0.38
N ILE A 202 -6.67 11.27 0.21
CA ILE A 202 -7.58 11.57 1.33
C ILE A 202 -7.86 10.34 2.24
N PRO A 203 -8.22 9.15 1.73
CA PRO A 203 -8.45 7.99 2.58
C PRO A 203 -7.18 7.55 3.33
N LEU A 204 -6.00 7.68 2.72
CA LEU A 204 -4.72 7.37 3.37
C LEU A 204 -4.35 8.42 4.41
N GLY A 205 -4.58 9.70 4.11
CA GLY A 205 -4.37 10.81 5.03
C GLY A 205 -5.26 10.67 6.26
N LEU A 206 -6.52 10.26 6.08
CA LEU A 206 -7.41 9.94 7.19
C LEU A 206 -6.82 8.85 8.08
N LEU A 207 -6.32 7.75 7.49
CA LEU A 207 -5.69 6.69 8.27
C LEU A 207 -4.47 7.22 9.04
N LEU A 208 -3.59 7.99 8.39
CA LEU A 208 -2.40 8.55 9.04
C LEU A 208 -2.72 9.54 10.17
N VAL A 209 -3.75 10.36 10.02
CA VAL A 209 -4.20 11.26 11.10
C VAL A 209 -4.95 10.49 12.18
N GLY A 210 -5.71 9.48 11.78
CA GLY A 210 -6.40 8.56 12.66
C GLY A 210 -5.46 7.75 13.53
N VAL A 211 -4.19 7.55 13.15
CA VAL A 211 -3.21 6.79 13.93
C VAL A 211 -3.21 7.15 15.41
N GLY A 212 -3.20 8.42 15.82
CA GLY A 212 -3.28 8.75 17.24
C GLY A 212 -4.68 8.48 17.82
N THR A 213 -5.66 9.26 17.38
CA THR A 213 -7.01 9.25 17.97
C THR A 213 -7.76 7.92 17.84
N TRP A 214 -7.62 7.21 16.72
CA TRP A 214 -8.33 5.95 16.49
C TRP A 214 -7.72 4.79 17.26
N ILE A 215 -6.40 4.82 17.51
CA ILE A 215 -5.75 3.83 18.37
C ILE A 215 -6.24 4.04 19.80
N GLU A 216 -6.31 5.29 20.28
CA GLU A 216 -6.87 5.60 21.61
C GLU A 216 -8.35 5.19 21.73
N TRP A 217 -9.19 5.47 20.73
CA TRP A 217 -10.61 5.08 20.75
C TRP A 217 -10.83 3.58 20.67
N ALA A 218 -9.86 2.85 20.11
CA ALA A 218 -9.87 1.40 20.02
C ALA A 218 -9.18 0.73 21.22
N ASP A 219 -8.83 1.50 22.26
CA ASP A 219 -8.11 1.05 23.45
C ASP A 219 -6.81 0.31 23.10
N TYR A 220 -6.10 0.85 22.10
CA TYR A 220 -4.87 0.30 21.51
C TYR A 220 -5.01 -1.06 20.84
N GLU A 221 -6.15 -1.77 20.96
CA GLU A 221 -6.40 -3.03 20.28
C GLU A 221 -6.90 -2.84 18.84
N VAL A 222 -6.60 -3.80 17.97
CA VAL A 222 -7.19 -3.84 16.63
C VAL A 222 -8.62 -4.38 16.70
N SER A 223 -9.51 -3.47 17.07
CA SER A 223 -10.95 -3.69 17.06
C SER A 223 -11.48 -3.83 15.62
N TYR A 224 -12.65 -4.45 15.46
CA TYR A 224 -13.32 -4.57 14.17
C TYR A 224 -13.50 -3.22 13.43
N PRO A 225 -13.92 -2.12 14.11
CA PRO A 225 -13.99 -0.80 13.50
C PRO A 225 -12.66 -0.35 12.89
N LEU A 226 -11.57 -0.52 13.63
CA LEU A 226 -10.25 -0.09 13.18
C LEU A 226 -9.74 -0.93 12.00
N GLY A 227 -9.79 -2.27 12.12
CA GLY A 227 -9.28 -3.18 11.09
C GLY A 227 -10.03 -3.06 9.76
N THR A 228 -11.36 -2.98 9.80
CA THR A 228 -12.17 -2.83 8.58
C THR A 228 -11.99 -1.45 7.94
N ALA A 229 -11.80 -0.39 8.73
CA ALA A 229 -11.51 0.95 8.21
C ALA A 229 -10.13 1.00 7.53
N ILE A 230 -9.08 0.42 8.12
CA ILE A 230 -7.75 0.34 7.50
C ILE A 230 -7.82 -0.38 6.16
N VAL A 231 -8.38 -1.59 6.12
CA VAL A 231 -8.47 -2.38 4.88
C VAL A 231 -9.39 -1.71 3.85
N GLY A 232 -10.54 -1.17 4.29
CA GLY A 232 -11.53 -0.54 3.41
C GLY A 232 -11.00 0.75 2.78
N LEU A 233 -10.40 1.64 3.57
CA LEU A 233 -9.89 2.93 3.10
C LEU A 233 -8.63 2.79 2.24
N THR A 234 -7.72 1.86 2.59
CA THR A 234 -6.56 1.54 1.72
C THR A 234 -7.02 0.96 0.38
N GLY A 235 -7.95 0.00 0.39
CA GLY A 235 -8.53 -0.54 -0.84
C GLY A 235 -9.23 0.52 -1.70
N LEU A 236 -9.98 1.43 -1.07
CA LEU A 236 -10.64 2.53 -1.75
C LEU A 236 -9.65 3.57 -2.30
N ALA A 237 -8.56 3.85 -1.58
CA ALA A 237 -7.47 4.69 -2.07
C ALA A 237 -6.84 4.09 -3.33
N MET A 238 -6.48 2.81 -3.29
CA MET A 238 -5.91 2.09 -4.45
C MET A 238 -6.86 2.08 -5.65
N TYR A 239 -8.14 1.79 -5.42
CA TYR A 239 -9.15 1.80 -6.47
C TYR A 239 -9.31 3.19 -7.11
N THR A 240 -9.27 4.25 -6.30
CA THR A 240 -9.31 5.64 -6.78
C THR A 240 -8.04 5.98 -7.56
N ALA A 241 -6.88 5.55 -7.09
CA ALA A 241 -5.60 5.76 -7.76
C ALA A 241 -5.54 5.06 -9.12
N LEU A 242 -6.14 3.87 -9.26
CA LEU A 242 -6.27 3.19 -10.55
C LEU A 242 -7.12 4.00 -11.55
N GLN A 243 -8.20 4.62 -11.10
CA GLN A 243 -9.04 5.46 -11.95
C GLN A 243 -8.33 6.73 -12.42
N SER A 244 -7.33 7.22 -11.68
CA SER A 244 -6.54 8.41 -12.05
C SER A 244 -5.75 8.25 -13.35
N ASN A 245 -5.53 7.01 -13.80
CA ASN A 245 -4.71 6.69 -14.96
C ASN A 245 -3.28 7.26 -14.88
N LYS A 246 -2.72 7.52 -13.67
CA LYS A 246 -1.35 8.02 -13.48
C LYS A 246 -0.47 7.06 -12.69
N ALA A 247 0.58 6.56 -13.34
CA ALA A 247 1.43 5.50 -12.80
C ALA A 247 2.06 5.86 -11.45
N ILE A 248 2.52 7.11 -11.32
CA ILE A 248 3.11 7.64 -10.09
C ILE A 248 2.09 7.64 -8.94
N ASN A 249 0.85 8.08 -9.20
CA ASN A 249 -0.20 8.15 -8.18
C ASN A 249 -0.55 6.76 -7.64
N PHE A 250 -0.76 5.79 -8.54
CA PHE A 250 -0.99 4.40 -8.14
C PHE A 250 0.19 3.82 -7.36
N GLY A 251 1.42 4.12 -7.79
CA GLY A 251 2.62 3.65 -7.11
C GLY A 251 2.69 4.15 -5.67
N VAL A 252 2.62 5.47 -5.46
CA VAL A 252 2.67 6.08 -4.12
C VAL A 252 1.58 5.53 -3.21
N VAL A 253 0.33 5.47 -3.69
CA VAL A 253 -0.80 4.93 -2.90
C VAL A 253 -0.58 3.48 -2.50
N SER A 254 -0.04 2.67 -3.41
CA SER A 254 0.23 1.25 -3.13
C SER A 254 1.33 1.07 -2.09
N VAL A 255 2.44 1.83 -2.15
CA VAL A 255 3.51 1.79 -1.13
C VAL A 255 2.96 2.20 0.24
N VAL A 256 2.34 3.37 0.30
CA VAL A 256 1.84 3.92 1.57
C VAL A 256 0.82 2.97 2.21
N SER A 257 -0.02 2.31 1.41
CA SER A 257 -0.98 1.34 1.94
C SER A 257 -0.32 0.12 2.58
N GLY A 258 0.83 -0.35 2.08
CA GLY A 258 1.58 -1.45 2.69
C GLY A 258 2.31 -1.04 3.97
N LEU A 259 2.70 0.24 4.07
CA LEU A 259 3.33 0.80 5.27
C LEU A 259 2.36 1.07 6.43
N ILE A 260 1.07 1.32 6.14
CA ILE A 260 0.08 1.66 7.18
C ILE A 260 -0.02 0.58 8.29
N PRO A 261 -0.22 -0.73 7.98
CA PRO A 261 -0.25 -1.77 9.01
C PRO A 261 1.02 -1.80 9.89
N ILE A 262 2.19 -1.59 9.28
CA ILE A 262 3.48 -1.57 9.98
C ILE A 262 3.53 -0.38 10.95
N LEU A 263 3.09 0.80 10.50
CA LEU A 263 3.04 2.01 11.34
C LEU A 263 2.11 1.81 12.55
N TYR A 264 0.91 1.26 12.33
CA TYR A 264 -0.05 1.00 13.41
C TYR A 264 0.50 -0.01 14.42
N GLU A 265 1.16 -1.07 13.97
CA GLU A 265 1.76 -2.07 14.86
C GLU A 265 2.87 -1.46 15.74
N ILE A 266 3.78 -0.68 15.16
CA ILE A 266 4.88 -0.05 15.90
C ILE A 266 4.36 0.87 17.01
N LEU A 267 3.26 1.59 16.75
CA LEU A 267 2.70 2.56 17.70
C LEU A 267 1.81 1.91 18.77
N GLN A 268 1.28 0.72 18.51
CA GLN A 268 0.52 -0.08 19.47
C GLN A 268 1.42 -0.96 20.36
N TYR A 269 2.63 -1.28 19.91
CA TYR A 269 3.46 -2.34 20.47
C TYR A 269 3.65 -2.30 21.99
N ASP A 270 3.81 -1.11 22.56
CA ASP A 270 4.06 -0.92 24.01
C ASP A 270 2.78 -0.83 24.85
N ASN A 271 1.61 -0.65 24.23
CA ASN A 271 0.35 -0.33 24.91
C ASN A 271 -0.68 -1.48 24.87
N VAL A 272 -0.35 -2.61 24.22
CA VAL A 272 -1.29 -3.72 23.97
C VAL A 272 -0.87 -4.99 24.70
N ASP A 273 -1.87 -5.74 25.17
CA ASP A 273 -1.69 -7.07 25.76
C ASP A 273 -0.93 -8.02 24.81
N GLU A 274 -0.07 -8.88 25.37
CA GLU A 274 0.77 -9.81 24.59
C GLU A 274 -0.03 -10.69 23.62
N ALA A 275 -1.27 -11.06 23.97
CA ALA A 275 -2.15 -11.86 23.13
C ALA A 275 -2.70 -11.11 21.91
N SER A 276 -2.75 -9.77 21.95
CA SER A 276 -3.30 -8.90 20.91
C SER A 276 -2.20 -8.29 20.01
N LYS A 277 -0.92 -8.48 20.36
CA LYS A 277 0.24 -8.08 19.55
C LYS A 277 0.26 -8.82 18.20
N GLY A 278 0.49 -8.10 17.09
CA GLY A 278 0.48 -8.62 15.73
C GLY A 278 -0.82 -8.40 14.96
N ALA A 279 -1.87 -7.89 15.60
CA ALA A 279 -3.17 -7.69 14.97
C ALA A 279 -3.20 -6.57 13.93
N SER A 280 -2.33 -5.55 14.04
CA SER A 280 -2.26 -4.50 13.03
C SER A 280 -1.49 -5.00 11.83
N LEU A 281 -0.36 -5.67 12.09
CA LEU A 281 0.50 -6.22 11.06
C LEU A 281 -0.17 -7.34 10.24
N SER A 282 -1.06 -8.13 10.86
CA SER A 282 -1.87 -9.14 10.16
C SER A 282 -2.84 -8.55 9.13
N LEU A 283 -3.25 -7.28 9.26
CA LEU A 283 -4.10 -6.62 8.26
C LEU A 283 -3.40 -6.51 6.90
N LEU A 284 -2.07 -6.56 6.89
CA LEU A 284 -1.26 -6.57 5.68
C LEU A 284 -1.64 -7.77 4.77
N VAL A 285 -2.12 -8.88 5.32
CA VAL A 285 -2.68 -10.01 4.55
C VAL A 285 -3.80 -9.55 3.61
N PHE A 286 -4.76 -8.76 4.10
CA PHE A 286 -5.87 -8.27 3.29
C PHE A 286 -5.40 -7.25 2.25
N ILE A 287 -4.44 -6.41 2.61
CA ILE A 287 -3.87 -5.40 1.71
C ILE A 287 -3.12 -6.09 0.56
N ILE A 288 -2.32 -7.13 0.83
CA ILE A 288 -1.66 -7.96 -0.19
C ILE A 288 -2.69 -8.55 -1.15
N ILE A 289 -3.80 -9.09 -0.63
CA ILE A 289 -4.88 -9.66 -1.47
C ILE A 289 -5.44 -8.59 -2.42
N ILE A 290 -5.75 -7.40 -1.91
CA ILE A 290 -6.24 -6.28 -2.72
C ILE A 290 -5.18 -5.91 -3.77
N GLN A 291 -3.92 -5.71 -3.40
CA GLN A 291 -2.87 -5.34 -4.34
C GLN A 291 -2.62 -6.42 -5.40
N GLY A 292 -2.65 -7.70 -5.02
CA GLY A 292 -2.48 -8.84 -5.93
C GLY A 292 -3.61 -8.95 -6.96
N THR A 293 -4.86 -8.78 -6.53
CA THR A 293 -6.02 -8.75 -7.45
C THR A 293 -5.93 -7.58 -8.43
N LEU A 294 -5.53 -6.39 -7.96
CA LEU A 294 -5.31 -5.23 -8.82
C LEU A 294 -4.15 -5.45 -9.80
N ALA A 295 -3.04 -6.03 -9.34
CA ALA A 295 -1.86 -6.35 -10.15
C ALA A 295 -2.15 -7.35 -11.28
N SER A 296 -3.13 -8.24 -11.10
CA SER A 296 -3.59 -9.18 -12.14
C SER A 296 -4.35 -8.49 -13.30
N SER A 297 -4.87 -7.28 -13.09
CA SER A 297 -5.69 -6.58 -14.09
C SER A 297 -4.89 -6.13 -15.32
N GLU A 298 -5.31 -6.54 -16.52
CA GLU A 298 -4.64 -6.24 -17.81
C GLU A 298 -4.61 -4.76 -18.16
N LYS A 299 -5.43 -3.98 -17.45
CA LYS A 299 -5.50 -2.54 -17.57
C LYS A 299 -4.19 -1.85 -17.18
N LEU A 300 -3.39 -2.40 -16.27
CA LEU A 300 -2.13 -1.78 -15.82
C LEU A 300 -0.95 -2.03 -16.78
N LYS A 301 -0.10 -1.04 -17.01
CA LYS A 301 1.21 -1.25 -17.67
C LYS A 301 2.08 -2.23 -16.88
N ARG A 302 2.69 -3.17 -17.59
CA ARG A 302 3.56 -4.21 -16.99
C ARG A 302 4.72 -3.63 -16.17
N GLU A 303 5.40 -2.61 -16.68
CA GLU A 303 6.56 -2.00 -16.00
C GLU A 303 6.20 -1.40 -14.64
N LEU A 304 5.01 -0.81 -14.52
CA LEU A 304 4.53 -0.27 -13.25
C LEU A 304 4.30 -1.40 -12.25
N VAL A 305 3.58 -2.45 -12.65
CA VAL A 305 3.30 -3.60 -11.79
C VAL A 305 4.59 -4.28 -11.33
N GLU A 306 5.59 -4.39 -12.20
CA GLU A 306 6.91 -4.95 -11.88
C GLU A 306 7.62 -4.12 -10.80
N LYS A 307 7.69 -2.78 -10.94
CA LYS A 307 8.31 -1.91 -9.92
C LYS A 307 7.57 -1.98 -8.58
N MET A 308 6.23 -1.96 -8.61
CA MET A 308 5.44 -2.01 -7.38
C MET A 308 5.58 -3.32 -6.63
N SER A 309 5.69 -4.43 -7.36
CA SER A 309 5.90 -5.75 -6.73
C SER A 309 7.21 -5.84 -5.96
N PHE A 310 8.28 -5.21 -6.46
CA PHE A 310 9.57 -5.23 -5.78
C PHE A 310 9.51 -4.48 -4.45
N ILE A 311 8.84 -3.33 -4.42
CA ILE A 311 8.65 -2.54 -3.20
C ILE A 311 7.81 -3.33 -2.19
N LEU A 312 6.69 -3.92 -2.63
CA LEU A 312 5.82 -4.72 -1.76
C LEU A 312 6.57 -5.91 -1.15
N ILE A 313 7.37 -6.63 -1.92
CA ILE A 313 8.19 -7.74 -1.40
C ILE A 313 9.10 -7.23 -0.28
N GLY A 314 9.72 -6.07 -0.45
CA GLY A 314 10.53 -5.43 0.58
C GLY A 314 9.72 -5.10 1.85
N GLU A 315 8.53 -4.51 1.70
CA GLU A 315 7.63 -4.22 2.82
C GLU A 315 7.21 -5.49 3.57
N VAL A 316 6.88 -6.56 2.85
CA VAL A 316 6.51 -7.85 3.44
C VAL A 316 7.68 -8.47 4.20
N ILE A 317 8.90 -8.41 3.66
CA ILE A 317 10.11 -8.88 4.37
C ILE A 317 10.32 -8.07 5.66
N ILE A 318 10.17 -6.75 5.61
CA ILE A 318 10.26 -5.89 6.81
C ILE A 318 9.19 -6.29 7.83
N ALA A 319 7.95 -6.50 7.40
CA ALA A 319 6.87 -6.97 8.25
C ALA A 319 7.20 -8.34 8.88
N MET A 320 7.72 -9.29 8.11
CA MET A 320 8.13 -10.60 8.62
C MET A 320 9.25 -10.49 9.67
N LEU A 321 10.21 -9.57 9.49
CA LEU A 321 11.27 -9.33 10.46
C LEU A 321 10.76 -8.71 11.76
N ILE A 322 9.83 -7.74 11.66
CA ILE A 322 9.18 -7.15 12.84
C ILE A 322 8.35 -8.21 13.57
N ALA A 323 7.62 -9.04 12.82
CA ALA A 323 6.82 -10.13 13.38
C ALA A 323 7.67 -11.15 14.13
N ASN A 324 8.82 -11.54 13.57
CA ASN A 324 9.72 -12.48 14.21
C ASN A 324 10.39 -11.86 15.45
N ALA A 325 10.91 -10.63 15.34
CA ALA A 325 11.56 -9.94 16.46
C ALA A 325 10.63 -9.68 17.65
N GLY A 326 9.34 -9.45 17.39
CA GLY A 326 8.33 -9.17 18.41
C GLY A 326 7.53 -10.39 18.88
N GLY A 327 7.76 -11.59 18.33
CA GLY A 327 6.94 -12.77 18.62
C GLY A 327 5.45 -12.55 18.36
N LEU A 328 5.12 -11.85 17.27
CA LEU A 328 3.78 -11.33 17.02
C LEU A 328 2.79 -12.43 16.61
N ASN A 329 1.57 -12.36 17.16
CA ASN A 329 0.52 -13.34 16.90
C ASN A 329 -0.22 -13.06 15.59
N LEU A 330 -0.72 -14.11 14.95
CA LEU A 330 -1.54 -13.98 13.75
C LEU A 330 -3.01 -13.81 14.14
N ILE A 331 -3.54 -12.61 13.89
CA ILE A 331 -4.95 -12.27 14.18
C ILE A 331 -5.65 -11.80 12.91
N LEU A 332 -6.47 -12.66 12.32
CA LEU A 332 -7.25 -12.37 11.11
C LEU A 332 -8.73 -12.22 11.48
N GLY A 333 -9.08 -11.14 12.18
CA GLY A 333 -10.45 -10.86 12.63
C GLY A 333 -11.00 -11.99 13.54
N PRO A 334 -11.95 -12.83 13.07
CA PRO A 334 -12.48 -13.94 13.86
C PRO A 334 -11.49 -15.09 14.09
N ILE A 335 -10.40 -15.15 13.31
CA ILE A 335 -9.40 -16.21 13.42
C ILE A 335 -8.22 -15.68 14.24
N LYS A 336 -8.09 -16.15 15.48
CA LYS A 336 -6.95 -15.85 16.36
C LYS A 336 -6.10 -17.10 16.53
N SER A 337 -4.78 -17.00 16.29
CA SER A 337 -3.84 -18.12 16.45
C SER A 337 -3.83 -18.68 17.87
N ALA A 338 -3.99 -17.82 18.88
CA ALA A 338 -4.04 -18.19 20.30
C ALA A 338 -5.21 -19.12 20.70
N GLY A 339 -6.21 -19.29 19.82
CA GLY A 339 -7.34 -20.20 20.06
C GLY A 339 -7.11 -21.63 19.55
N TRP A 340 -5.97 -21.90 18.91
CA TRP A 340 -5.72 -23.17 18.21
C TRP A 340 -5.01 -24.20 19.10
N ASN A 341 -5.78 -24.89 19.94
CA ASN A 341 -5.30 -25.95 20.84
C ASN A 341 -4.77 -27.23 20.16
N ASN A 342 -4.56 -27.24 18.83
CA ASN A 342 -4.18 -28.42 18.04
C ASN A 342 -2.74 -28.37 17.51
N GLY A 343 -1.89 -27.47 18.01
CA GLY A 343 -0.50 -27.30 17.54
C GLY A 343 -0.36 -26.62 16.17
N LEU A 344 -1.48 -26.17 15.58
CA LEU A 344 -1.51 -25.40 14.33
C LEU A 344 -0.92 -23.99 14.50
N GLU A 345 -0.90 -23.48 15.73
CA GLU A 345 -0.28 -22.20 16.08
C GLU A 345 1.21 -22.16 15.72
N HIS A 346 1.93 -23.27 15.92
CA HIS A 346 3.35 -23.41 15.57
C HIS A 346 3.59 -23.66 14.07
N VAL A 347 2.53 -23.74 13.25
CA VAL A 347 2.65 -23.96 11.79
C VAL A 347 2.24 -22.72 11.02
N PHE A 348 1.31 -21.94 11.55
CA PHE A 348 0.70 -20.79 10.90
C PHE A 348 0.93 -19.53 11.73
N THR A 349 2.19 -19.10 11.77
CA THR A 349 2.56 -17.82 12.37
C THR A 349 2.41 -16.68 11.39
N LEU A 350 2.50 -15.46 11.91
CA LEU A 350 2.34 -14.25 11.14
C LEU A 350 3.30 -14.16 9.93
N PRO A 351 4.62 -14.47 10.07
CA PRO A 351 5.52 -14.51 8.92
C PRO A 351 5.09 -15.52 7.85
N VAL A 352 4.68 -16.72 8.27
CA VAL A 352 4.24 -17.79 7.35
C VAL A 352 2.98 -17.36 6.60
N ALA A 353 2.01 -16.75 7.29
CA ALA A 353 0.79 -16.24 6.68
C ALA A 353 1.06 -15.11 5.68
N LEU A 354 1.92 -14.15 6.01
CA LEU A 354 2.34 -13.10 5.08
C LEU A 354 3.03 -13.67 3.83
N TRP A 355 3.90 -14.65 4.00
CA TRP A 355 4.58 -15.32 2.88
C TRP A 355 3.60 -16.08 1.98
N LEU A 356 2.70 -16.88 2.57
CA LEU A 356 1.70 -17.65 1.81
C LEU A 356 0.71 -16.74 1.08
N THR A 357 0.28 -15.66 1.73
CA THR A 357 -0.68 -14.71 1.13
C THR A 357 -0.03 -13.96 -0.01
N LEU A 358 1.25 -13.57 0.11
CA LEU A 358 2.03 -13.03 -1.00
C LEU A 358 2.06 -14.01 -2.18
N LEU A 359 2.36 -15.29 -1.92
CA LEU A 359 2.36 -16.33 -2.95
C LEU A 359 1.01 -16.45 -3.64
N LEU A 360 -0.08 -16.63 -2.89
CA LEU A 360 -1.41 -16.91 -3.44
C LEU A 360 -2.04 -15.70 -4.13
N ALA A 361 -1.95 -14.52 -3.53
CA ALA A 361 -2.58 -13.30 -4.06
C ALA A 361 -1.98 -12.88 -5.40
N TYR A 362 -0.66 -13.06 -5.56
CA TYR A 362 0.06 -12.65 -6.75
C TYR A 362 0.32 -13.78 -7.76
N PHE A 363 0.01 -15.04 -7.40
CA PHE A 363 0.09 -16.18 -8.32
C PHE A 363 -0.59 -15.93 -9.68
N PRO A 364 -1.82 -15.36 -9.75
CA PRO A 364 -2.46 -15.07 -11.03
C PRO A 364 -1.67 -14.07 -11.89
N ALA A 365 -1.05 -13.08 -11.26
CA ALA A 365 -0.26 -12.07 -11.95
C ALA A 365 1.11 -12.62 -12.40
N ALA A 366 1.70 -13.53 -11.62
CA ALA A 366 2.90 -14.26 -11.97
C ALA A 366 2.67 -15.20 -13.17
N GLN A 367 1.55 -15.94 -13.20
CA GLN A 367 1.19 -16.82 -14.32
C GLN A 367 1.02 -16.04 -15.64
N LYS A 368 0.55 -14.79 -15.58
CA LYS A 368 0.48 -13.88 -16.74
C LYS A 368 1.82 -13.26 -17.13
N ASN A 369 2.95 -13.66 -16.52
CA ASN A 369 4.29 -13.16 -16.81
C ASN A 369 4.47 -11.64 -16.62
N ARG A 370 3.69 -11.06 -15.70
CA ARG A 370 3.70 -9.61 -15.46
C ARG A 370 4.66 -9.22 -14.34
N ILE A 371 5.03 -10.18 -13.50
CA ILE A 371 5.76 -9.93 -12.25
C ILE A 371 6.92 -10.91 -12.14
N PRO A 372 8.03 -10.65 -12.87
CA PRO A 372 9.20 -11.52 -12.82
C PRO A 372 9.92 -11.49 -11.46
N ALA A 373 9.71 -10.44 -10.65
CA ALA A 373 10.37 -10.26 -9.36
C ALA A 373 9.81 -11.17 -8.25
N MET A 374 8.59 -11.67 -8.38
CA MET A 374 7.89 -12.35 -7.29
C MET A 374 8.49 -13.71 -6.91
N PRO A 375 8.81 -14.63 -7.84
CA PRO A 375 9.44 -15.90 -7.47
C PRO A 375 10.81 -15.68 -6.81
N ILE A 376 11.53 -14.64 -7.22
CA ILE A 376 12.81 -14.25 -6.62
C ILE A 376 12.59 -13.79 -5.18
N GLY A 377 11.63 -12.88 -4.96
CA GLY A 377 11.30 -12.35 -3.64
C GLY A 377 10.82 -13.42 -2.66
N LEU A 378 9.94 -14.33 -3.10
CA LEU A 378 9.44 -15.42 -2.26
C LEU A 378 10.55 -16.39 -1.85
N ALA A 379 11.45 -16.72 -2.78
CA ALA A 379 12.62 -17.55 -2.48
C ALA A 379 13.60 -16.83 -1.54
N PHE A 380 13.76 -15.52 -1.72
CA PHE A 380 14.59 -14.69 -0.84
C PHE A 380 13.98 -14.49 0.54
N ALA A 381 12.66 -14.48 0.70
CA ALA A 381 12.04 -14.23 2.01
C ALA A 381 12.11 -15.42 2.98
N LEU A 382 12.53 -16.61 2.54
CA LEU A 382 12.49 -17.82 3.37
C LEU A 382 13.43 -17.77 4.59
N TRP A 383 14.50 -16.99 4.56
CA TRP A 383 15.47 -16.89 5.67
C TRP A 383 14.90 -16.17 6.89
N THR A 384 13.82 -15.39 6.71
CA THR A 384 13.23 -14.63 7.82
C THR A 384 12.35 -15.51 8.72
N ILE A 385 12.01 -16.73 8.28
CA ILE A 385 11.12 -17.66 8.99
C ILE A 385 11.99 -18.62 9.78
N GLU A 386 11.80 -18.69 11.09
CA GLU A 386 12.62 -19.51 11.98
C GLU A 386 11.89 -20.78 12.46
N GLY A 387 12.67 -21.73 13.00
CA GLY A 387 12.13 -22.89 13.71
C GLY A 387 11.44 -23.92 12.82
N ASN A 388 10.51 -24.67 13.43
CA ASN A 388 9.74 -25.71 12.74
C ASN A 388 8.64 -25.14 11.82
N GLU A 389 8.33 -23.86 11.96
CA GLU A 389 7.31 -23.17 11.18
C GLU A 389 7.78 -22.98 9.72
N ALA A 390 9.10 -22.86 9.52
CA ALA A 390 9.73 -22.73 8.23
C ALA A 390 9.55 -23.96 7.31
N ILE A 391 9.26 -25.14 7.88
CA ILE A 391 9.13 -26.39 7.11
C ILE A 391 8.12 -26.25 5.97
N MET A 392 6.95 -25.67 6.26
CA MET A 392 5.87 -25.56 5.27
C MET A 392 6.23 -24.57 4.14
N PRO A 393 6.66 -23.32 4.42
CA PRO A 393 7.19 -22.41 3.39
C PRO A 393 8.30 -23.02 2.52
N TRP A 394 9.27 -23.72 3.11
CA TRP A 394 10.35 -24.37 2.35
C TRP A 394 9.83 -25.45 1.41
N CYS A 395 8.95 -26.35 1.89
CA CYS A 395 8.34 -27.38 1.05
C CYS A 395 7.52 -26.78 -0.11
N VAL A 396 6.71 -25.76 0.17
CA VAL A 396 5.89 -25.08 -0.86
C VAL A 396 6.79 -24.35 -1.86
N ALA A 397 7.84 -23.67 -1.39
CA ALA A 397 8.80 -22.99 -2.25
C ALA A 397 9.51 -23.97 -3.19
N MET A 398 9.90 -25.16 -2.70
CA MET A 398 10.53 -26.18 -3.52
C MET A 398 9.62 -26.65 -4.67
N VAL A 399 8.33 -26.90 -4.36
CA VAL A 399 7.34 -27.27 -5.38
C VAL A 399 7.13 -26.11 -6.36
N MET A 400 7.02 -24.88 -5.88
CA MET A 400 6.82 -23.69 -6.71
C MET A 400 8.00 -23.45 -7.65
N VAL A 401 9.24 -23.52 -7.15
CA VAL A 401 10.46 -23.33 -7.95
C VAL A 401 10.59 -24.45 -8.98
N ALA A 402 10.31 -25.70 -8.61
CA ALA A 402 10.28 -26.81 -9.55
C ALA A 402 9.24 -26.58 -10.67
N TYR A 403 8.02 -26.18 -10.30
CA TYR A 403 6.98 -25.83 -11.26
C TYR A 403 7.42 -24.72 -12.21
N MET A 404 8.00 -23.64 -11.68
CA MET A 404 8.45 -22.49 -12.46
C MET A 404 9.56 -22.84 -13.46
N ILE A 405 10.49 -23.72 -13.09
CA ILE A 405 11.64 -24.08 -13.93
C ILE A 405 11.28 -25.14 -14.98
N PHE A 406 10.52 -26.16 -14.59
CA PHE A 406 10.29 -27.34 -15.42
C PHE A 406 8.98 -27.29 -16.21
N LEU A 407 7.91 -26.74 -15.62
CA LEU A 407 6.55 -26.81 -16.20
C LEU A 407 6.11 -25.47 -16.82
N ALA A 408 6.52 -24.34 -16.27
CA ALA A 408 6.12 -23.05 -16.81
C ALA A 408 6.91 -22.72 -18.11
N GLU A 409 6.22 -22.76 -19.25
CA GLU A 409 6.80 -22.44 -20.58
C GLU A 409 7.30 -20.99 -20.69
N ALA A 410 6.83 -20.12 -19.80
CA ALA A 410 6.93 -18.68 -19.92
C ALA A 410 8.07 -18.06 -19.08
N THR A 411 8.80 -18.86 -18.28
CA THR A 411 9.85 -18.37 -17.36
C THR A 411 11.11 -17.90 -18.10
N ARG A 412 11.52 -16.65 -17.89
CA ARG A 412 12.75 -16.10 -18.48
C ARG A 412 13.98 -16.65 -17.76
N LYS A 413 15.05 -16.95 -18.52
CA LYS A 413 16.32 -17.50 -17.98
C LYS A 413 16.95 -16.67 -16.86
N TRP A 414 16.89 -15.34 -16.94
CA TRP A 414 17.43 -14.48 -15.88
C TRP A 414 16.61 -14.58 -14.58
N VAL A 415 15.29 -14.76 -14.66
CA VAL A 415 14.41 -14.94 -13.50
C VAL A 415 14.72 -16.27 -12.83
N ALA A 416 14.80 -17.35 -13.61
CA ALA A 416 15.17 -18.67 -13.10
C ALA A 416 16.53 -18.66 -12.38
N ASN A 417 17.54 -17.99 -12.94
CA ASN A 417 18.85 -17.85 -12.31
C ASN A 417 18.77 -17.08 -10.97
N LEU A 418 18.06 -15.95 -10.95
CA LEU A 418 17.95 -15.15 -9.72
C LEU A 418 17.11 -15.85 -8.65
N THR A 419 16.05 -16.56 -9.02
CA THR A 419 15.26 -17.34 -8.07
C THR A 419 16.08 -18.48 -7.46
N MET A 420 16.87 -19.21 -8.26
CA MET A 420 17.77 -20.24 -7.73
C MET A 420 18.87 -19.65 -6.84
N SER A 421 19.46 -18.53 -7.25
CA SER A 421 20.44 -17.81 -6.42
C SER A 421 19.82 -17.32 -5.10
N ALA A 422 18.60 -16.79 -5.14
CA ALA A 422 17.89 -16.30 -3.96
C ALA A 422 17.54 -17.45 -3.01
N LEU A 423 17.05 -18.58 -3.54
CA LEU A 423 16.73 -19.78 -2.77
C LEU A 423 17.96 -20.32 -2.03
N SER A 424 19.09 -20.47 -2.74
CA SER A 424 20.33 -20.96 -2.14
C SER A 424 20.95 -19.96 -1.17
N PHE A 425 20.87 -18.66 -1.46
CA PHE A 425 21.32 -17.62 -0.54
C PHE A 425 20.48 -17.64 0.74
N SER A 426 19.16 -17.73 0.61
CA SER A 426 18.24 -17.78 1.74
C SER A 426 18.50 -18.97 2.65
N TYR A 427 18.90 -20.11 2.09
CA TYR A 427 19.28 -21.30 2.86
C TYR A 427 20.54 -21.05 3.70
N LEU A 428 21.63 -20.58 3.06
CA LEU A 428 22.88 -20.29 3.77
C LEU A 428 22.70 -19.17 4.80
N PHE A 429 21.99 -18.11 4.43
CA PHE A 429 21.83 -16.94 5.29
C PHE A 429 20.95 -17.23 6.51
N GLY A 430 19.87 -17.99 6.33
CA GLY A 430 19.05 -18.50 7.44
C GLY A 430 19.87 -19.35 8.41
N ASP A 431 20.73 -20.22 7.87
CA ASP A 431 21.62 -21.07 8.67
C ASP A 431 22.69 -20.27 9.44
N VAL A 432 23.28 -19.24 8.83
CA VAL A 432 24.28 -18.36 9.49
C VAL A 432 23.66 -17.54 10.62
N ILE A 433 22.43 -17.07 10.45
CA ILE A 433 21.72 -16.27 11.46
C ILE A 433 21.13 -17.14 12.58
N GLY A 434 20.99 -18.45 12.36
CA GLY A 434 20.35 -19.36 13.30
C GLY A 434 18.83 -19.51 13.10
N ASN A 435 18.29 -18.98 12.01
CA ASN A 435 16.88 -19.12 11.60
C ASN A 435 16.65 -20.38 10.75
N SER A 436 17.42 -21.45 10.96
CA SER A 436 17.28 -22.68 10.18
C SER A 436 16.16 -23.58 10.69
N ILE A 437 15.77 -24.55 9.85
CA ILE A 437 14.80 -25.58 10.23
C ILE A 437 15.41 -26.43 11.36
N GLN A 438 14.78 -26.43 12.52
CA GLN A 438 15.25 -27.18 13.70
C GLN A 438 15.27 -28.70 13.47
N ASN A 439 14.35 -29.22 12.65
CA ASN A 439 14.37 -30.63 12.25
C ASN A 439 15.49 -30.89 11.22
N GLU A 440 16.62 -31.43 11.71
CA GLU A 440 17.81 -31.70 10.90
C GLU A 440 17.53 -32.54 9.65
N ALA A 441 16.70 -33.59 9.76
CA ALA A 441 16.40 -34.47 8.62
C ALA A 441 15.68 -33.72 7.50
N ILE A 442 14.74 -32.83 7.87
CA ILE A 442 14.02 -32.00 6.90
C ILE A 442 14.97 -30.94 6.33
N ASN A 443 15.80 -30.31 7.17
CA ASN A 443 16.77 -29.30 6.73
C ASN A 443 17.73 -29.84 5.66
N VAL A 444 18.32 -31.02 5.91
CA VAL A 444 19.16 -31.73 4.93
C VAL A 444 18.37 -32.11 3.67
N SER A 445 17.11 -32.54 3.80
CA SER A 445 16.27 -32.87 2.65
C SER A 445 16.00 -31.67 1.73
N VAL A 446 15.81 -30.48 2.31
CA VAL A 446 15.65 -29.22 1.57
C VAL A 446 16.92 -28.91 0.82
N ALA A 447 18.10 -28.98 1.47
CA ALA A 447 19.38 -28.77 0.81
C ALA A 447 19.60 -29.71 -0.39
N ILE A 448 19.39 -31.01 -0.20
CA ILE A 448 19.49 -32.01 -1.27
C ILE A 448 18.53 -31.66 -2.40
N GLY A 449 17.28 -31.31 -2.06
CA GLY A 449 16.29 -30.90 -3.04
C GLY A 449 16.77 -29.70 -3.88
N ILE A 450 17.36 -28.67 -3.26
CA ILE A 450 17.87 -27.50 -4.01
C ILE A 450 18.98 -27.92 -4.97
N VAL A 451 19.91 -28.78 -4.55
CA VAL A 451 20.98 -29.31 -5.43
C VAL A 451 20.38 -30.10 -6.60
N VAL A 452 19.40 -30.97 -6.34
CA VAL A 452 18.75 -31.77 -7.37
C VAL A 452 18.02 -30.87 -8.39
N ILE A 453 17.28 -29.86 -7.92
CA ILE A 453 16.62 -28.90 -8.81
C ILE A 453 17.66 -28.13 -9.63
N ALA A 454 18.72 -27.61 -8.99
CA ALA A 454 19.76 -26.83 -9.68
C ALA A 454 20.48 -27.65 -10.76
N GLU A 455 20.90 -28.88 -10.43
CA GLU A 455 21.61 -29.74 -11.36
C GLU A 455 20.71 -30.23 -12.50
N THR A 456 19.45 -30.57 -12.22
CA THR A 456 18.47 -30.94 -13.24
C THR A 456 18.15 -29.76 -14.17
N ALA A 457 17.97 -28.57 -13.60
CA ALA A 457 17.73 -27.35 -14.36
C ALA A 457 18.92 -26.98 -15.26
N ARG A 458 20.16 -27.21 -14.80
CA ARG A 458 21.37 -27.02 -15.61
C ARG A 458 21.40 -27.99 -16.79
N ARG A 459 21.13 -29.28 -16.55
CA ARG A 459 21.11 -30.31 -17.60
C ARG A 459 20.09 -30.03 -18.69
N MET A 460 19.02 -29.31 -18.37
CA MET A 460 17.99 -28.87 -19.31
C MET A 460 18.24 -27.47 -19.91
N ASP A 461 19.43 -26.89 -19.69
CA ASP A 461 19.82 -25.53 -20.13
C ASP A 461 18.89 -24.39 -19.67
N LYS A 462 18.05 -24.65 -18.65
CA LYS A 462 17.08 -23.70 -18.11
C LYS A 462 17.72 -22.63 -17.24
N ILE A 463 18.85 -22.96 -16.59
CA ILE A 463 19.64 -22.02 -15.77
C ILE A 463 21.07 -21.89 -16.31
N SER A 464 21.80 -20.86 -15.86
CA SER A 464 23.22 -20.67 -16.19
C SER A 464 24.13 -21.55 -15.32
N ILE A 465 25.32 -21.85 -15.84
CA ILE A 465 26.36 -22.58 -15.11
C ILE A 465 26.75 -21.82 -13.83
N TRP A 466 26.86 -20.49 -13.91
CA TRP A 466 27.15 -19.63 -12.77
C TRP A 466 26.13 -19.77 -11.64
N SER A 467 24.83 -19.79 -11.97
CA SER A 467 23.78 -19.98 -10.96
C SER A 467 23.87 -21.35 -10.30
N ASN A 468 24.18 -22.42 -11.05
CA ASN A 468 24.32 -23.76 -10.47
C ASN A 468 25.53 -23.84 -9.53
N VAL A 469 26.68 -23.32 -9.95
CA VAL A 469 27.90 -23.29 -9.12
C VAL A 469 27.65 -22.50 -7.84
N GLN A 470 26.98 -21.36 -7.92
CA GLN A 470 26.63 -20.55 -6.76
C GLN A 470 25.71 -21.31 -5.79
N SER A 471 24.67 -21.97 -6.31
CA SER A 471 23.76 -22.77 -5.50
C SER A 471 24.48 -23.90 -4.76
N ILE A 472 25.34 -24.64 -5.44
CA ILE A 472 26.13 -25.72 -4.83
C ILE A 472 27.10 -25.17 -3.77
N SER A 473 27.79 -24.06 -4.08
CA SER A 473 28.72 -23.43 -3.13
C SER A 473 28.02 -22.93 -1.87
N PHE A 474 26.86 -22.28 -1.98
CA PHE A 474 26.11 -21.81 -0.82
C PHE A 474 25.58 -22.94 0.05
N ILE A 475 25.16 -24.04 -0.56
CA ILE A 475 24.71 -25.22 0.17
C ILE A 475 25.90 -25.86 0.89
N ALA A 476 27.03 -26.06 0.21
CA ALA A 476 28.23 -26.65 0.80
C ALA A 476 28.84 -25.81 1.94
N LEU A 477 28.65 -24.49 1.92
CA LEU A 477 29.13 -23.57 2.96
C LEU A 477 28.19 -23.46 4.18
N SER A 478 27.00 -24.05 4.13
CA SER A 478 26.08 -24.08 5.28
C SER A 478 26.66 -24.94 6.40
N SER A 479 26.59 -24.45 7.64
CA SER A 479 26.98 -25.15 8.86
C SER A 479 26.17 -26.43 9.07
N THR A 480 24.88 -26.44 8.68
CA THR A 480 24.06 -27.65 8.59
C THR A 480 24.76 -28.71 7.71
N ILE A 481 25.53 -28.30 6.70
CA ILE A 481 26.26 -29.19 5.76
C ILE A 481 27.76 -29.37 6.04
N LEU A 482 28.31 -28.63 6.98
CA LEU A 482 29.68 -28.86 7.44
C LEU A 482 29.72 -29.71 8.71
N ASN A 483 28.70 -29.59 9.56
CA ASN A 483 28.69 -30.15 10.91
C ASN A 483 27.63 -31.25 11.13
N SER A 484 26.97 -31.72 10.07
CA SER A 484 25.92 -32.73 10.18
C SER A 484 26.47 -34.06 10.66
N PRO A 485 25.74 -34.78 11.51
CA PRO A 485 26.11 -36.14 11.95
C PRO A 485 25.98 -37.21 10.84
N TYR A 486 25.49 -36.86 9.65
CA TYR A 486 25.30 -37.79 8.53
C TYR A 486 26.52 -37.95 7.60
N TRP A 487 27.62 -37.24 7.88
CA TRP A 487 28.99 -37.54 7.42
C TRP A 487 29.93 -37.68 8.61
#